data_AF-A0A2L2NMW6-F1
#
_entry.id   AF-A0A2L2NMW6-F1
#
_cell.length_a   1.000
_cell.length_b   1.000
_cell.length_c   1.000
_cell.angle_alpha   90.00
_cell.angle_beta   90.00
_cell.angle_gamma   90.00
#
_symmetry.space_group_name_H-M   'P 1'
#
loop_
_entity.id
_entity.type
_entity.pdbx_description
1 polymer ?
#
loop_
_entity_poly.entity_id
_entity_poly.type
_entity_poly.pdbx_seq_one_letter_code
_entity_poly.pdbx_strand_id
1 'polypeptide(L)'
;MKYWGSHISLAKNFRLLSSSHLRYTLRVGAGLTAILVVSSGSILLPNEVNADTTHPENIAPTHTAQAPATAAAIYVNPATGADRAGAGATSAAPYKSISFALSQAQTGAVIQLAPGNYNQESGETFPLLLKPGVTLRGDEASKGQAILITGGGFYTSRTFARQDITILAEQDTTITGVTVTNPNSRGTAVWVESTNPIIKNSTFTNSVREGVFVTGTGNPKIESNIFVQNKGNGISTVRAAQGEIRNNLFQDTGFGLSINGTSTPLVVENQIVQNQDGVYISESAKPVLRKNVIQNNKRDGVIVIGSAVPDLGTSENPGGNLIRNNTRYDVNNANKTSQILAVGNDIDQKKIFGSVNFVAATVDVPPGGPVAFKDVPANYWAKTYIEALASQNIIAGFPDGSFKPNEPVTRAQFATIVTKALKPPTKRAAIQFKDVASNFWAYAAIQSAYQSQFVSGYPDGTFKPQQQIPRVQALVALANGLGLTASNQNVVSFYTDAAQIPNYAIAPVAAATARQLVINYPTAKQLNPNREATRAEVAAFVYQALVNAGRAQPIPSSYLVTAQ
;
A
#
# COMPACT_ATOMS: atom_id res chain seq x y z
N MET A 1 -40.08 18.70 51.18
CA MET A 1 -40.76 19.41 52.29
C MET A 1 -40.04 20.72 52.57
N LYS A 2 -40.72 21.71 53.17
CA LYS A 2 -40.26 23.12 53.39
C LYS A 2 -40.11 23.90 52.07
N TYR A 3 -41.06 24.77 51.71
CA TYR A 3 -41.34 26.14 52.21
C TYR A 3 -40.18 27.13 51.92
N TRP A 4 -40.29 28.06 50.97
CA TRP A 4 -41.10 29.31 50.87
C TRP A 4 -40.41 30.53 51.51
N GLY A 5 -40.38 31.65 50.76
CA GLY A 5 -39.81 32.94 51.17
C GLY A 5 -39.83 33.94 50.02
N SER A 6 -40.70 34.96 50.09
CA SER A 6 -41.03 35.88 48.99
C SER A 6 -41.18 37.32 49.45
N HIS A 7 -40.69 38.31 48.70
CA HIS A 7 -41.12 39.73 48.63
C HIS A 7 -40.53 40.36 47.33
N ILE A 8 -41.23 41.12 46.47
CA ILE A 8 -41.87 42.46 46.60
C ILE A 8 -40.79 43.57 46.76
N SER A 9 -40.64 44.59 45.88
CA SER A 9 -41.38 45.04 44.67
C SER A 9 -40.43 45.87 43.73
N LEU A 10 -40.78 46.75 42.76
CA LEU A 10 -42.01 47.46 42.33
C LEU A 10 -42.02 47.71 40.78
N ALA A 11 -42.60 48.81 40.26
CA ALA A 11 -43.12 48.93 38.89
C ALA A 11 -42.69 50.15 38.03
N LYS A 12 -42.87 49.99 36.69
CA LYS A 12 -43.42 50.95 35.68
C LYS A 12 -42.56 51.97 34.88
N ASN A 13 -42.90 52.00 33.57
CA ASN A 13 -42.92 53.11 32.58
C ASN A 13 -41.62 53.61 31.89
N PHE A 14 -41.58 53.52 30.55
CA PHE A 14 -41.80 54.69 29.66
C PHE A 14 -42.29 54.29 28.25
N ARG A 15 -42.48 55.24 27.32
CA ARG A 15 -43.32 55.14 26.08
C ARG A 15 -42.57 55.04 24.74
N LEU A 16 -43.28 54.59 23.70
CA LEU A 16 -42.95 54.71 22.25
C LEU A 16 -43.24 56.12 21.68
N LEU A 17 -42.64 56.43 20.51
CA LEU A 17 -43.16 57.16 19.32
C LEU A 17 -42.07 57.05 18.20
N SER A 18 -42.33 57.07 16.87
CA SER A 18 -43.57 57.13 16.07
C SER A 18 -43.39 56.53 14.65
N SER A 19 -44.50 56.28 13.94
CA SER A 19 -44.75 56.36 12.46
C SER A 19 -43.69 55.86 11.42
N SER A 20 -43.92 54.85 10.56
CA SER A 20 -44.88 54.73 9.41
C SER A 20 -44.63 55.75 8.26
N HIS A 21 -44.62 55.44 6.96
CA HIS A 21 -45.39 54.50 6.09
C HIS A 21 -44.52 53.99 4.88
N LEU A 22 -44.94 53.27 3.82
CA LEU A 22 -46.25 52.78 3.29
C LEU A 22 -46.07 51.43 2.51
N ARG A 23 -47.15 50.86 1.95
CA ARG A 23 -47.24 49.62 1.13
C ARG A 23 -47.12 49.93 -0.39
N TYR A 24 -47.19 49.05 -1.40
CA TYR A 24 -47.98 47.81 -1.61
C TYR A 24 -47.57 47.04 -2.92
N THR A 25 -47.79 45.71 -2.96
CA THR A 25 -48.10 44.84 -4.15
C THR A 25 -47.15 44.75 -5.38
N LEU A 26 -47.14 43.70 -6.23
CA LEU A 26 -47.52 42.26 -6.16
C LEU A 26 -47.17 41.58 -7.52
N ARG A 27 -46.87 40.27 -7.51
CA ARG A 27 -47.17 39.20 -8.53
C ARG A 27 -45.96 38.34 -8.94
N VAL A 28 -46.29 37.15 -9.46
CA VAL A 28 -45.42 36.00 -9.74
C VAL A 28 -45.22 35.83 -11.24
N GLY A 29 -44.00 35.47 -11.66
CA GLY A 29 -43.68 34.84 -12.94
C GLY A 29 -43.01 33.48 -12.68
N ALA A 30 -43.18 32.50 -13.57
CA ALA A 30 -42.86 31.10 -13.30
C ALA A 30 -41.60 30.59 -14.03
N GLY A 31 -40.95 29.61 -13.42
CA GLY A 31 -40.14 28.59 -14.11
C GLY A 31 -38.64 28.86 -14.23
N LEU A 32 -37.83 28.07 -13.51
CA LEU A 32 -36.86 27.13 -14.10
C LEU A 32 -36.24 26.24 -13.01
N THR A 33 -35.80 25.04 -13.40
CA THR A 33 -35.21 24.03 -12.51
C THR A 33 -33.75 24.33 -12.17
N ALA A 34 -33.41 24.34 -10.88
CA ALA A 34 -32.03 24.33 -10.42
C ALA A 34 -31.59 22.89 -10.06
N ILE A 35 -30.80 22.26 -10.92
CA ILE A 35 -30.14 20.97 -10.63
C ILE A 35 -28.94 21.24 -9.73
N LEU A 36 -28.95 20.72 -8.50
CA LEU A 36 -27.80 20.79 -7.63
C LEU A 36 -26.82 19.66 -7.99
N VAL A 37 -25.74 20.02 -8.70
CA VAL A 37 -24.70 19.05 -9.11
C VAL A 37 -23.89 18.63 -7.89
N VAL A 38 -24.01 17.36 -7.50
CA VAL A 38 -23.12 16.74 -6.52
C VAL A 38 -21.78 16.45 -7.19
N SER A 39 -20.68 16.97 -6.64
CA SER A 39 -19.35 16.84 -7.23
C SER A 39 -18.80 15.42 -7.11
N SER A 40 -18.45 14.82 -8.25
CA SER A 40 -17.94 13.45 -8.33
C SER A 40 -16.49 13.36 -7.82
N GLY A 41 -16.32 12.92 -6.57
CA GLY A 41 -15.01 12.64 -5.97
C GLY A 41 -14.38 11.35 -6.51
N SER A 42 -13.79 11.40 -7.70
CA SER A 42 -13.14 10.24 -8.34
C SER A 42 -11.85 9.83 -7.63
N ILE A 43 -11.93 8.86 -6.72
CA ILE A 43 -10.76 8.22 -6.09
C ILE A 43 -10.17 7.20 -7.07
N LEU A 44 -9.03 7.53 -7.67
CA LEU A 44 -8.29 6.61 -8.55
C LEU A 44 -7.43 5.64 -7.72
N LEU A 45 -7.80 4.35 -7.77
CA LEU A 45 -7.00 3.26 -7.22
C LEU A 45 -5.83 2.90 -8.16
N PRO A 46 -4.60 2.70 -7.66
CA PRO A 46 -3.52 2.06 -8.40
C PRO A 46 -3.70 0.52 -8.41
N ASN A 47 -3.48 -0.11 -9.56
CA ASN A 47 -3.62 -1.56 -9.75
C ASN A 47 -2.29 -2.31 -9.68
N GLU A 48 -2.38 -3.58 -9.24
CA GLU A 48 -1.53 -4.74 -9.55
C GLU A 48 0.01 -4.62 -9.47
N VAL A 49 0.61 -5.43 -8.59
CA VAL A 49 2.06 -5.70 -8.54
C VAL A 49 2.30 -7.17 -8.89
N ASN A 50 3.04 -7.42 -9.98
CA ASN A 50 3.44 -8.79 -10.33
C ASN A 50 4.44 -9.35 -9.32
N ALA A 51 4.23 -10.60 -8.92
CA ALA A 51 5.22 -11.40 -8.21
C ALA A 51 6.16 -12.11 -9.21
N ASP A 52 7.43 -12.26 -8.83
CA ASP A 52 8.37 -13.21 -9.43
C ASP A 52 9.28 -13.79 -8.33
N THR A 53 9.79 -14.99 -8.52
CA THR A 53 10.25 -15.87 -7.44
C THR A 53 11.70 -16.34 -7.60
N THR A 54 12.53 -16.14 -6.57
CA THR A 54 13.77 -16.92 -6.39
C THR A 54 14.12 -17.19 -4.92
N HIS A 55 14.38 -18.48 -4.67
CA HIS A 55 15.10 -19.12 -3.57
C HIS A 55 14.36 -19.52 -2.27
N PRO A 56 14.76 -20.64 -1.65
CA PRO A 56 13.97 -21.33 -0.63
C PRO A 56 14.65 -21.43 0.75
N GLU A 57 13.88 -21.18 1.81
CA GLU A 57 14.17 -21.70 3.16
C GLU A 57 12.91 -22.36 3.73
N ASN A 58 13.06 -23.15 4.81
CA ASN A 58 12.04 -24.08 5.29
C ASN A 58 10.74 -23.41 5.76
N ILE A 59 9.77 -23.31 4.86
CA ILE A 59 8.35 -23.13 5.14
C ILE A 59 7.63 -24.38 4.62
N ALA A 60 6.67 -24.91 5.39
CA ALA A 60 5.90 -26.08 4.98
C ALA A 60 5.21 -25.81 3.62
N PRO A 61 5.16 -26.78 2.69
CA PRO A 61 4.81 -26.52 1.30
C PRO A 61 3.39 -25.96 1.17
N THR A 62 3.29 -24.69 0.81
CA THR A 62 2.02 -24.03 0.48
C THR A 62 1.49 -24.66 -0.80
N HIS A 63 0.49 -25.53 -0.68
CA HIS A 63 -0.19 -26.12 -1.83
C HIS A 63 -0.86 -25.02 -2.65
N THR A 64 -0.25 -24.64 -3.77
CA THR A 64 -0.85 -23.75 -4.74
C THR A 64 -2.02 -24.47 -5.41
N ALA A 65 -3.24 -24.08 -5.07
CA ALA A 65 -4.45 -24.58 -5.72
C ALA A 65 -4.40 -24.23 -7.22
N GLN A 66 -4.00 -25.21 -8.03
CA GLN A 66 -3.87 -25.06 -9.48
C GLN A 66 -5.27 -24.87 -10.06
N ALA A 67 -5.55 -23.70 -10.63
CA ALA A 67 -6.88 -23.33 -11.08
C ALA A 67 -7.42 -24.36 -12.09
N PRO A 68 -8.55 -25.05 -11.80
CA PRO A 68 -9.03 -26.14 -12.65
C PRO A 68 -9.51 -25.59 -13.99
N ALA A 69 -9.17 -26.31 -15.07
CA ALA A 69 -9.67 -25.99 -16.40
C ALA A 69 -11.20 -26.04 -16.42
N THR A 70 -11.82 -24.95 -16.89
CA THR A 70 -13.28 -24.78 -16.97
C THR A 70 -14.03 -25.03 -15.65
N ALA A 71 -13.65 -24.31 -14.59
CA ALA A 71 -14.47 -24.13 -13.40
C ALA A 71 -15.93 -23.73 -13.78
N ALA A 72 -16.92 -24.48 -13.28
CA ALA A 72 -18.32 -24.25 -13.61
C ALA A 72 -18.82 -22.91 -13.03
N ALA A 73 -19.28 -22.01 -13.90
CA ALA A 73 -19.80 -20.70 -13.52
C ALA A 73 -21.30 -20.79 -13.15
N ILE A 74 -21.65 -20.30 -11.96
CA ILE A 74 -23.02 -20.19 -11.46
C ILE A 74 -23.33 -18.70 -11.28
N TYR A 75 -24.27 -18.17 -12.04
CA TYR A 75 -24.64 -16.76 -12.03
C TYR A 75 -25.77 -16.48 -11.04
N VAL A 76 -25.63 -15.41 -10.25
CA VAL A 76 -26.61 -14.97 -9.24
C VAL A 76 -26.94 -13.50 -9.42
N ASN A 77 -28.22 -13.14 -9.30
CA ASN A 77 -28.70 -11.76 -9.29
C ASN A 77 -29.93 -11.65 -8.35
N PRO A 78 -29.88 -10.84 -7.28
CA PRO A 78 -30.92 -10.80 -6.26
C PRO A 78 -32.18 -10.07 -6.75
N ALA A 79 -32.05 -9.20 -7.77
CA ALA A 79 -33.18 -8.49 -8.36
C ALA A 79 -33.91 -9.33 -9.43
N THR A 80 -33.18 -9.95 -10.36
CA THR A 80 -33.76 -10.59 -11.56
C THR A 80 -33.73 -12.12 -11.57
N GLY A 81 -32.98 -12.75 -10.66
CA GLY A 81 -32.81 -14.21 -10.63
C GLY A 81 -33.99 -14.98 -10.03
N ALA A 82 -33.97 -16.30 -10.25
CA ALA A 82 -34.98 -17.22 -9.72
C ALA A 82 -34.35 -18.54 -9.24
N ASP A 83 -34.63 -18.92 -7.99
CA ASP A 83 -34.10 -20.12 -7.35
C ASP A 83 -34.90 -21.38 -7.76
N ARG A 84 -34.64 -21.84 -8.99
CA ARG A 84 -35.31 -23.01 -9.59
C ARG A 84 -34.40 -23.74 -10.59
N ALA A 85 -34.76 -24.98 -10.92
CA ALA A 85 -34.10 -25.76 -11.97
C ALA A 85 -34.08 -24.99 -13.31
N GLY A 86 -32.97 -25.12 -14.06
CA GLY A 86 -32.75 -24.44 -15.34
C GLY A 86 -32.24 -23.00 -15.25
N ALA A 87 -32.25 -22.38 -14.06
CA ALA A 87 -31.53 -21.12 -13.80
C ALA A 87 -30.07 -21.38 -13.39
N GLY A 88 -29.31 -20.31 -13.14
CA GLY A 88 -27.93 -20.31 -12.65
C GLY A 88 -26.86 -20.51 -13.74
N ALA A 89 -27.17 -21.19 -14.84
CA ALA A 89 -26.19 -21.53 -15.87
C ALA A 89 -25.74 -20.34 -16.75
N THR A 90 -26.46 -19.22 -16.77
CA THR A 90 -26.10 -18.01 -17.53
C THR A 90 -26.49 -16.73 -16.80
N SER A 91 -25.84 -15.61 -17.15
CA SER A 91 -26.19 -14.28 -16.65
C SER A 91 -27.58 -13.78 -17.09
N ALA A 92 -28.17 -14.38 -18.14
CA ALA A 92 -29.51 -14.07 -18.61
C ALA A 92 -30.62 -14.83 -17.85
N ALA A 93 -30.29 -15.93 -17.17
CA ALA A 93 -31.20 -16.69 -16.32
C ALA A 93 -30.50 -17.08 -14.99
N PRO A 94 -30.10 -16.11 -14.14
CA PRO A 94 -29.35 -16.39 -12.92
C PRO A 94 -30.24 -16.96 -11.80
N TYR A 95 -29.61 -17.55 -10.79
CA TYR A 95 -30.26 -17.79 -9.50
C TYR A 95 -30.51 -16.46 -8.77
N LYS A 96 -31.43 -16.45 -7.82
CA LYS A 96 -31.76 -15.29 -7.01
C LYS A 96 -30.80 -15.14 -5.82
N SER A 97 -30.55 -16.23 -5.09
CA SER A 97 -29.76 -16.23 -3.86
C SER A 97 -28.41 -16.95 -3.99
N ILE A 98 -27.41 -16.44 -3.25
CA ILE A 98 -26.14 -17.10 -3.01
C ILE A 98 -26.39 -18.40 -2.25
N SER A 99 -27.36 -18.42 -1.34
CA SER A 99 -27.81 -19.59 -0.59
C SER A 99 -28.23 -20.74 -1.51
N PHE A 100 -29.06 -20.49 -2.52
CA PHE A 100 -29.44 -21.49 -3.50
C PHE A 100 -28.26 -21.88 -4.40
N ALA A 101 -27.46 -20.92 -4.87
CA ALA A 101 -26.25 -21.19 -5.66
C ALA A 101 -25.26 -22.10 -4.92
N LEU A 102 -25.02 -21.86 -3.63
CA LEU A 102 -24.18 -22.70 -2.76
C LEU A 102 -24.76 -24.10 -2.59
N SER A 103 -26.09 -24.26 -2.51
CA SER A 103 -26.71 -25.59 -2.47
C SER A 103 -26.35 -26.43 -3.71
N GLN A 104 -26.40 -25.81 -4.89
CA GLN A 104 -26.10 -26.46 -6.19
C GLN A 104 -24.59 -26.58 -6.47
N ALA A 105 -23.76 -25.71 -5.88
CA ALA A 105 -22.33 -25.66 -6.16
C ALA A 105 -21.58 -26.96 -5.80
N GLN A 106 -20.70 -27.37 -6.71
CA GLN A 106 -19.70 -28.42 -6.51
C GLN A 106 -18.32 -27.79 -6.21
N THR A 107 -17.36 -28.59 -5.73
CA THR A 107 -15.98 -28.16 -5.52
C THR A 107 -15.38 -27.59 -6.81
N GLY A 108 -14.72 -26.44 -6.70
CA GLY A 108 -14.16 -25.72 -7.86
C GLY A 108 -15.15 -24.84 -8.63
N ALA A 109 -16.43 -24.78 -8.24
CA ALA A 109 -17.41 -23.89 -8.90
C ALA A 109 -17.14 -22.41 -8.57
N VAL A 110 -17.46 -21.53 -9.53
CA VAL A 110 -17.36 -20.07 -9.41
C VAL A 110 -18.77 -19.48 -9.37
N ILE A 111 -19.20 -19.02 -8.20
CA ILE A 111 -20.45 -18.28 -8.02
C ILE A 111 -20.19 -16.82 -8.39
N GLN A 112 -20.62 -16.42 -9.60
CA GLN A 112 -20.55 -15.06 -10.10
C GLN A 112 -21.76 -14.25 -9.62
N LEU A 113 -21.50 -13.23 -8.82
CA LEU A 113 -22.50 -12.26 -8.37
C LEU A 113 -22.64 -11.11 -9.37
N ALA A 114 -23.89 -10.71 -9.63
CA ALA A 114 -24.22 -9.42 -10.25
C ALA A 114 -24.34 -8.32 -9.18
N PRO A 115 -24.30 -7.03 -9.55
CA PRO A 115 -24.64 -5.92 -8.66
C PRO A 115 -26.01 -6.09 -7.99
N GLY A 116 -26.09 -5.78 -6.70
CA GLY A 116 -27.31 -5.87 -5.89
C GLY A 116 -27.05 -6.10 -4.41
N ASN A 117 -28.15 -6.11 -3.64
CA ASN A 117 -28.16 -6.42 -2.22
C ASN A 117 -28.53 -7.90 -2.02
N TYR A 118 -27.68 -8.63 -1.32
CA TYR A 118 -27.82 -10.04 -0.96
C TYR A 118 -28.09 -10.12 0.55
N ASN A 119 -29.37 -10.20 0.91
CA ASN A 119 -29.85 -10.19 2.29
C ASN A 119 -31.04 -11.15 2.46
N GLN A 120 -31.64 -11.21 3.65
CA GLN A 120 -32.79 -12.09 3.89
C GLN A 120 -34.01 -11.75 3.01
N GLU A 121 -34.18 -10.48 2.62
CA GLU A 121 -35.28 -10.02 1.75
C GLU A 121 -35.08 -10.47 0.29
N SER A 122 -33.83 -10.59 -0.18
CA SER A 122 -33.51 -11.16 -1.50
C SER A 122 -33.57 -12.68 -1.53
N GLY A 123 -33.66 -13.34 -0.37
CA GLY A 123 -33.76 -14.80 -0.21
C GLY A 123 -32.58 -15.47 0.49
N GLU A 124 -31.61 -14.73 1.05
CA GLU A 124 -30.47 -15.36 1.71
C GLU A 124 -30.80 -16.00 3.06
N THR A 125 -30.24 -17.18 3.30
CA THR A 125 -30.27 -17.91 4.58
C THR A 125 -28.86 -17.95 5.16
N PHE A 126 -28.61 -17.10 6.15
CA PHE A 126 -27.30 -17.00 6.80
C PHE A 126 -27.13 -18.08 7.91
N PRO A 127 -25.90 -18.58 8.14
CA PRO A 127 -24.64 -18.21 7.50
C PRO A 127 -24.44 -18.86 6.12
N LEU A 128 -23.85 -18.12 5.18
CA LEU A 128 -23.46 -18.63 3.87
C LEU A 128 -22.26 -19.57 4.00
N LEU A 129 -22.49 -20.87 3.82
CA LEU A 129 -21.45 -21.90 3.87
C LEU A 129 -20.79 -22.08 2.50
N LEU A 130 -19.59 -21.51 2.32
CA LEU A 130 -18.78 -21.78 1.13
C LEU A 130 -18.16 -23.16 1.27
N LYS A 131 -18.65 -24.13 0.48
CA LYS A 131 -18.13 -25.51 0.42
C LYS A 131 -16.67 -25.52 -0.07
N PRO A 132 -15.84 -26.53 0.29
CA PRO A 132 -14.44 -26.58 -0.11
C PRO A 132 -14.19 -26.34 -1.61
N GLY A 133 -13.19 -25.51 -1.92
CA GLY A 133 -12.81 -25.13 -3.27
C GLY A 133 -13.79 -24.23 -4.03
N VAL A 134 -14.90 -23.77 -3.43
CA VAL A 134 -15.84 -22.84 -4.09
C VAL A 134 -15.30 -21.41 -4.08
N THR A 135 -15.43 -20.72 -5.21
CA THR A 135 -15.13 -19.29 -5.36
C THR A 135 -16.42 -18.48 -5.35
N LEU A 136 -16.54 -17.51 -4.45
CA LEU A 136 -17.56 -16.45 -4.47
C LEU A 136 -16.93 -15.19 -5.09
N ARG A 137 -17.38 -14.80 -6.29
CA ARG A 137 -16.79 -13.70 -7.07
C ARG A 137 -17.82 -12.65 -7.44
N GLY A 138 -17.59 -11.41 -7.02
CA GLY A 138 -18.30 -10.23 -7.52
C GLY A 138 -17.45 -9.46 -8.55
N ASP A 139 -17.12 -8.21 -8.23
CA ASP A 139 -16.26 -7.32 -9.02
C ASP A 139 -15.02 -6.91 -8.19
N GLU A 140 -13.86 -7.44 -8.59
CA GLU A 140 -12.59 -7.17 -7.93
C GLU A 140 -12.10 -5.72 -8.12
N ALA A 141 -12.47 -5.05 -9.21
CA ALA A 141 -11.96 -3.73 -9.56
C ALA A 141 -12.56 -2.62 -8.67
N SER A 142 -13.86 -2.66 -8.40
CA SER A 142 -14.50 -1.80 -7.40
C SER A 142 -14.37 -2.33 -5.96
N LYS A 143 -13.72 -3.48 -5.75
CA LYS A 143 -13.69 -4.24 -4.49
C LYS A 143 -15.10 -4.51 -3.93
N GLY A 144 -16.05 -4.77 -4.83
CA GLY A 144 -17.43 -5.14 -4.53
C GLY A 144 -18.36 -4.02 -4.08
N GLN A 145 -18.07 -2.75 -4.36
CA GLN A 145 -18.89 -1.60 -3.91
C GLN A 145 -20.39 -1.73 -4.26
N ALA A 146 -20.73 -2.37 -5.38
CA ALA A 146 -22.12 -2.57 -5.83
C ALA A 146 -22.69 -3.96 -5.51
N ILE A 147 -21.98 -4.80 -4.74
CA ILE A 147 -22.31 -6.20 -4.46
C ILE A 147 -22.29 -6.39 -2.94
N LEU A 148 -23.43 -6.11 -2.30
CA LEU A 148 -23.54 -5.97 -0.85
C LEU A 148 -24.20 -7.19 -0.22
N ILE A 149 -23.41 -8.02 0.47
CA ILE A 149 -23.88 -9.15 1.29
C ILE A 149 -24.13 -8.63 2.71
N THR A 150 -25.39 -8.62 3.16
CA THR A 150 -25.77 -8.08 4.48
C THR A 150 -26.65 -9.05 5.27
N GLY A 151 -26.16 -9.45 6.45
CA GLY A 151 -26.87 -10.30 7.39
C GLY A 151 -25.92 -11.13 8.25
N GLY A 152 -26.49 -12.05 9.01
CA GLY A 152 -25.75 -12.94 9.90
C GLY A 152 -26.64 -14.07 10.41
N GLY A 153 -26.03 -15.20 10.76
CA GLY A 153 -26.72 -16.36 11.30
C GLY A 153 -25.85 -17.15 12.27
N PHE A 154 -26.47 -17.99 13.10
CA PHE A 154 -25.76 -18.69 14.16
C PHE A 154 -24.96 -19.88 13.65
N TYR A 155 -23.66 -19.89 13.97
CA TYR A 155 -22.75 -21.01 13.74
C TYR A 155 -22.20 -21.54 15.06
N THR A 156 -22.19 -22.86 15.25
CA THR A 156 -21.52 -23.50 16.38
C THR A 156 -20.09 -23.85 15.97
N SER A 157 -19.15 -23.03 16.41
CA SER A 157 -17.71 -23.21 16.18
C SER A 157 -17.18 -24.50 16.83
N ARG A 158 -16.10 -25.05 16.27
CA ARG A 158 -15.41 -26.24 16.79
C ARG A 158 -14.43 -25.87 17.92
N THR A 159 -14.02 -24.61 17.98
CA THR A 159 -13.01 -24.05 18.89
C THR A 159 -13.52 -22.86 19.71
N PHE A 160 -14.76 -22.42 19.50
CA PHE A 160 -15.48 -21.43 20.29
C PHE A 160 -16.93 -21.87 20.56
N ALA A 161 -17.61 -21.16 21.46
CA ALA A 161 -19.07 -21.27 21.60
C ALA A 161 -19.79 -20.70 20.35
N ARG A 162 -21.13 -20.75 20.33
CA ARG A 162 -21.97 -20.22 19.23
C ARG A 162 -21.61 -18.77 18.88
N GLN A 163 -21.33 -18.53 17.59
CA GLN A 163 -21.04 -17.24 16.99
C GLN A 163 -22.22 -16.78 16.11
N ASP A 164 -22.25 -15.49 15.77
CA ASP A 164 -23.06 -14.96 14.67
C ASP A 164 -22.12 -14.53 13.53
N ILE A 165 -22.32 -15.10 12.33
CA ILE A 165 -21.42 -14.92 11.18
C ILE A 165 -22.22 -14.74 9.88
N THR A 166 -21.73 -13.96 8.91
CA THR A 166 -22.34 -13.87 7.57
C THR A 166 -21.89 -15.02 6.69
N ILE A 167 -20.58 -15.32 6.69
CA ILE A 167 -19.93 -16.30 5.83
C ILE A 167 -19.08 -17.26 6.66
N LEU A 168 -19.17 -18.57 6.38
CA LEU A 168 -18.20 -19.58 6.81
C LEU A 168 -17.36 -20.01 5.59
N ALA A 169 -16.04 -19.85 5.68
CA ALA A 169 -15.11 -20.13 4.59
C ALA A 169 -14.35 -21.44 4.84
N GLU A 170 -14.71 -22.50 4.10
CA GLU A 170 -14.04 -23.80 4.18
C GLU A 170 -12.70 -23.82 3.42
N GLN A 171 -12.02 -24.97 3.52
CA GLN A 171 -10.78 -25.33 2.84
C GLN A 171 -10.75 -24.93 1.35
N ASP A 172 -9.68 -24.28 0.92
CA ASP A 172 -9.39 -23.83 -0.46
C ASP A 172 -10.47 -22.92 -1.11
N THR A 173 -11.37 -22.32 -0.31
CA THR A 173 -12.37 -21.38 -0.85
C THR A 173 -11.77 -20.03 -1.20
N THR A 174 -12.40 -19.30 -2.13
CA THR A 174 -12.02 -17.92 -2.48
C THR A 174 -13.20 -16.98 -2.30
N ILE A 175 -12.98 -15.85 -1.63
CA ILE A 175 -13.92 -14.73 -1.53
C ILE A 175 -13.28 -13.53 -2.22
N THR A 176 -13.94 -13.00 -3.26
CA THR A 176 -13.39 -11.84 -3.97
C THR A 176 -14.41 -10.92 -4.62
N GLY A 177 -14.14 -9.61 -4.64
CA GLY A 177 -14.99 -8.62 -5.32
C GLY A 177 -16.34 -8.38 -4.66
N VAL A 178 -16.46 -8.55 -3.34
CA VAL A 178 -17.73 -8.41 -2.59
C VAL A 178 -17.61 -7.39 -1.46
N THR A 179 -18.72 -6.72 -1.12
CA THR A 179 -18.87 -6.00 0.15
C THR A 179 -19.64 -6.88 1.13
N VAL A 180 -19.15 -7.07 2.37
CA VAL A 180 -19.81 -7.89 3.39
C VAL A 180 -20.01 -7.08 4.68
N THR A 181 -21.23 -7.15 5.23
CA THR A 181 -21.65 -6.46 6.47
C THR A 181 -22.43 -7.41 7.37
N ASN A 182 -22.02 -7.58 8.63
CA ASN A 182 -22.83 -8.25 9.66
C ASN A 182 -23.38 -7.27 10.71
N PRO A 183 -24.64 -6.82 10.57
CA PRO A 183 -25.26 -5.88 11.50
C PRO A 183 -25.78 -6.54 12.81
N ASN A 184 -25.73 -7.87 12.94
CA ASN A 184 -26.29 -8.59 14.08
C ASN A 184 -25.50 -8.33 15.37
N SER A 185 -26.13 -8.54 16.53
CA SER A 185 -25.42 -8.45 17.82
C SER A 185 -24.31 -9.50 17.90
N ARG A 186 -23.06 -9.05 18.08
CA ARG A 186 -21.83 -9.86 17.98
C ARG A 186 -21.60 -10.49 16.59
N GLY A 187 -22.18 -9.90 15.53
CA GLY A 187 -22.02 -10.32 14.16
C GLY A 187 -20.60 -10.13 13.61
N THR A 188 -20.09 -11.17 12.96
CA THR A 188 -18.80 -11.21 12.24
C THR A 188 -19.06 -11.38 10.74
N ALA A 189 -18.32 -10.73 9.84
CA ALA A 189 -18.60 -10.89 8.41
C ALA A 189 -18.12 -12.26 7.88
N VAL A 190 -16.83 -12.60 8.01
CA VAL A 190 -16.27 -13.91 7.62
C VAL A 190 -15.65 -14.65 8.80
N TRP A 191 -15.94 -15.94 8.90
CA TRP A 191 -15.32 -16.87 9.86
C TRP A 191 -14.43 -17.90 9.13
N VAL A 192 -13.21 -18.06 9.64
CA VAL A 192 -12.18 -18.98 9.12
C VAL A 192 -11.70 -19.84 10.30
N GLU A 193 -11.84 -21.16 10.22
CA GLU A 193 -11.60 -22.04 11.37
C GLU A 193 -10.91 -23.34 10.97
N SER A 194 -9.59 -23.41 11.18
CA SER A 194 -8.72 -24.50 10.71
C SER A 194 -8.78 -24.72 9.19
N THR A 195 -8.99 -23.64 8.43
CA THR A 195 -9.06 -23.61 6.96
C THR A 195 -8.15 -22.51 6.38
N ASN A 196 -7.90 -22.56 5.07
CA ASN A 196 -6.89 -21.75 4.35
C ASN A 196 -7.44 -20.86 3.21
N PRO A 197 -8.61 -20.21 3.33
CA PRO A 197 -9.24 -19.50 2.22
C PRO A 197 -8.42 -18.31 1.70
N ILE A 198 -8.60 -17.99 0.43
CA ILE A 198 -8.12 -16.74 -0.19
C ILE A 198 -9.23 -15.69 -0.08
N ILE A 199 -8.96 -14.59 0.61
CA ILE A 199 -9.88 -13.46 0.77
C ILE A 199 -9.20 -12.25 0.13
N LYS A 200 -9.61 -11.85 -1.07
CA LYS A 200 -8.93 -10.79 -1.83
C LYS A 200 -9.86 -9.77 -2.45
N ASN A 201 -9.36 -8.55 -2.67
CA ASN A 201 -10.07 -7.50 -3.42
C ASN A 201 -11.55 -7.32 -3.01
N SER A 202 -11.82 -7.31 -1.71
CA SER A 202 -13.16 -7.22 -1.13
C SER A 202 -13.24 -6.11 -0.07
N THR A 203 -14.46 -5.75 0.34
CA THR A 203 -14.74 -4.73 1.35
C THR A 203 -15.48 -5.34 2.53
N PHE A 204 -14.97 -5.17 3.74
CA PHE A 204 -15.57 -5.67 4.98
C PHE A 204 -15.90 -4.48 5.87
N THR A 205 -17.19 -4.20 6.03
CA THR A 205 -17.63 -2.92 6.60
C THR A 205 -18.81 -3.04 7.55
N ASN A 206 -18.97 -2.02 8.41
CA ASN A 206 -20.10 -1.79 9.30
C ASN A 206 -20.53 -2.99 10.17
N SER A 207 -19.65 -3.97 10.33
CA SER A 207 -19.93 -5.19 11.09
C SER A 207 -19.81 -4.93 12.59
N VAL A 208 -20.65 -5.58 13.40
CA VAL A 208 -20.73 -5.30 14.85
C VAL A 208 -19.51 -5.82 15.62
N ARG A 209 -18.82 -6.84 15.09
CA ARG A 209 -17.45 -7.19 15.49
C ARG A 209 -16.48 -7.06 14.32
N GLU A 210 -15.93 -8.16 13.82
CA GLU A 210 -14.83 -8.17 12.85
C GLU A 210 -15.28 -8.37 11.40
N GLY A 211 -14.46 -7.88 10.46
CA GLY A 211 -14.57 -8.23 9.05
C GLY A 211 -14.16 -9.68 8.77
N VAL A 212 -13.03 -10.13 9.31
CA VAL A 212 -12.64 -11.55 9.29
C VAL A 212 -12.20 -12.00 10.69
N PHE A 213 -12.63 -13.19 11.11
CA PHE A 213 -12.12 -13.87 12.30
C PHE A 213 -11.45 -15.19 11.91
N VAL A 214 -10.19 -15.36 12.28
CA VAL A 214 -9.35 -16.53 11.95
C VAL A 214 -8.97 -17.29 13.22
N THR A 215 -9.29 -18.59 13.27
CA THR A 215 -8.97 -19.41 14.44
C THR A 215 -8.78 -20.90 14.17
N GLY A 216 -8.69 -21.69 15.24
CA GLY A 216 -8.16 -23.05 15.24
C GLY A 216 -6.69 -23.02 14.83
N THR A 217 -6.41 -23.61 13.67
CA THR A 217 -5.13 -23.61 12.93
C THR A 217 -5.29 -22.94 11.56
N GLY A 218 -6.24 -22.02 11.42
CA GLY A 218 -6.57 -21.38 10.15
C GLY A 218 -5.38 -20.61 9.57
N ASN A 219 -5.15 -20.76 8.27
CA ASN A 219 -4.00 -20.22 7.54
C ASN A 219 -4.43 -19.53 6.22
N PRO A 220 -5.29 -18.49 6.28
CA PRO A 220 -5.81 -17.83 5.08
C PRO A 220 -4.77 -16.91 4.43
N LYS A 221 -5.01 -16.58 3.16
CA LYS A 221 -4.35 -15.44 2.49
C LYS A 221 -5.35 -14.30 2.35
N ILE A 222 -5.12 -13.20 3.07
CA ILE A 222 -6.02 -12.04 3.13
C ILE A 222 -5.30 -10.85 2.49
N GLU A 223 -5.62 -10.54 1.23
CA GLU A 223 -4.86 -9.55 0.44
C GLU A 223 -5.67 -8.46 -0.27
N SER A 224 -5.16 -7.22 -0.25
CA SER A 224 -5.71 -6.10 -1.03
C SER A 224 -7.19 -5.76 -0.75
N ASN A 225 -7.68 -6.04 0.47
CA ASN A 225 -9.04 -5.75 0.92
C ASN A 225 -9.15 -4.38 1.64
N ILE A 226 -10.38 -3.92 1.85
CA ILE A 226 -10.70 -2.75 2.67
C ILE A 226 -11.49 -3.20 3.90
N PHE A 227 -11.02 -2.85 5.10
CA PHE A 227 -11.68 -3.07 6.39
C PHE A 227 -12.04 -1.72 6.99
N VAL A 228 -13.32 -1.32 6.95
CA VAL A 228 -13.72 0.06 7.27
C VAL A 228 -14.99 0.15 8.10
N GLN A 229 -15.01 0.98 9.16
CA GLN A 229 -16.18 1.22 10.04
C GLN A 229 -16.72 -0.01 10.80
N ASN A 230 -15.96 -1.10 10.92
CA ASN A 230 -16.34 -2.25 11.76
C ASN A 230 -16.23 -1.86 13.25
N LYS A 231 -17.28 -2.11 14.04
CA LYS A 231 -17.35 -1.70 15.46
C LYS A 231 -16.42 -2.50 16.36
N GLY A 232 -16.12 -3.75 15.97
CA GLY A 232 -14.99 -4.52 16.51
C GLY A 232 -13.73 -4.24 15.71
N ASN A 233 -13.07 -5.29 15.22
CA ASN A 233 -11.76 -5.16 14.58
C ASN A 233 -11.86 -5.19 13.05
N GLY A 234 -10.77 -4.91 12.35
CA GLY A 234 -10.64 -5.30 10.94
C GLY A 234 -10.56 -6.82 10.82
N ILE A 235 -9.46 -7.40 11.33
CA ILE A 235 -9.27 -8.85 11.46
C ILE A 235 -8.94 -9.21 12.92
N SER A 236 -9.49 -10.31 13.40
CA SER A 236 -9.03 -11.01 14.61
C SER A 236 -8.37 -12.34 14.24
N THR A 237 -7.16 -12.61 14.75
CA THR A 237 -6.50 -13.93 14.70
C THR A 237 -6.32 -14.48 16.11
N VAL A 238 -6.80 -15.70 16.38
CA VAL A 238 -6.85 -16.25 17.76
C VAL A 238 -6.53 -17.76 17.76
N ARG A 239 -6.03 -18.28 18.89
CA ARG A 239 -5.52 -19.66 19.05
C ARG A 239 -4.23 -19.87 18.24
N ALA A 240 -4.07 -20.98 17.52
CA ALA A 240 -2.90 -21.30 16.71
C ALA A 240 -3.06 -20.84 15.25
N ALA A 241 -3.83 -19.76 15.02
CA ALA A 241 -4.01 -19.17 13.70
C ALA A 241 -2.70 -18.64 13.11
N GLN A 242 -2.56 -18.81 11.81
CA GLN A 242 -1.45 -18.34 10.98
C GLN A 242 -2.04 -17.44 9.87
N GLY A 243 -1.52 -17.52 8.66
CA GLY A 243 -2.01 -16.78 7.50
C GLY A 243 -1.15 -15.57 7.14
N GLU A 244 -1.34 -15.09 5.91
CA GLU A 244 -0.74 -13.88 5.38
C GLU A 244 -1.80 -12.77 5.29
N ILE A 245 -1.52 -11.62 5.89
CA ILE A 245 -2.34 -10.41 5.82
C ILE A 245 -1.54 -9.36 5.08
N ARG A 246 -1.82 -9.14 3.78
CA ARG A 246 -1.01 -8.30 2.89
C ARG A 246 -1.77 -7.14 2.24
N ASN A 247 -1.19 -5.94 2.20
CA ASN A 247 -1.66 -4.82 1.36
C ASN A 247 -3.15 -4.40 1.60
N ASN A 248 -3.71 -4.71 2.77
CA ASN A 248 -5.08 -4.33 3.12
C ASN A 248 -5.12 -2.92 3.74
N LEU A 249 -6.25 -2.22 3.59
CA LEU A 249 -6.55 -0.99 4.32
C LEU A 249 -7.41 -1.30 5.55
N PHE A 250 -7.08 -0.71 6.70
CA PHE A 250 -7.81 -0.81 7.96
C PHE A 250 -8.09 0.59 8.48
N GLN A 251 -9.36 1.01 8.48
CA GLN A 251 -9.76 2.40 8.77
C GLN A 251 -11.01 2.49 9.65
N ASP A 252 -10.99 3.39 10.64
CA ASP A 252 -12.14 3.68 11.52
C ASP A 252 -12.77 2.44 12.20
N THR A 253 -11.98 1.38 12.42
CA THR A 253 -12.38 0.23 13.24
C THR A 253 -12.02 0.44 14.73
N GLY A 254 -12.38 -0.52 15.58
CA GLY A 254 -11.81 -0.70 16.91
C GLY A 254 -10.31 -0.97 16.83
N PHE A 255 -9.88 -2.23 16.73
CA PHE A 255 -8.48 -2.53 16.39
C PHE A 255 -8.36 -2.87 14.90
N GLY A 256 -7.42 -2.26 14.17
CA GLY A 256 -7.18 -2.64 12.78
C GLY A 256 -6.89 -4.14 12.66
N LEU A 257 -5.99 -4.63 13.52
CA LEU A 257 -5.72 -6.04 13.74
C LEU A 257 -5.75 -6.40 15.24
N SER A 258 -6.29 -7.57 15.58
CA SER A 258 -6.20 -8.15 16.92
C SER A 258 -5.61 -9.56 16.84
N ILE A 259 -4.52 -9.81 17.57
CA ILE A 259 -3.66 -10.99 17.42
C ILE A 259 -3.43 -11.63 18.80
N ASN A 260 -4.09 -12.76 19.05
CA ASN A 260 -4.25 -13.34 20.40
C ASN A 260 -3.96 -14.86 20.38
N GLY A 261 -3.98 -15.53 21.54
CA GLY A 261 -3.63 -16.94 21.65
C GLY A 261 -2.13 -17.20 21.48
N THR A 262 -1.80 -18.13 20.59
CA THR A 262 -0.43 -18.48 20.17
C THR A 262 -0.27 -18.21 18.67
N SER A 263 -0.99 -17.22 18.14
CA SER A 263 -1.08 -16.97 16.70
C SER A 263 0.19 -16.32 16.14
N THR A 264 0.52 -16.67 14.90
CA THR A 264 1.74 -16.24 14.22
C THR A 264 1.48 -15.78 12.77
N PRO A 265 0.53 -14.86 12.52
CA PRO A 265 0.28 -14.36 11.18
C PRO A 265 1.45 -13.49 10.67
N LEU A 266 1.66 -13.51 9.36
CA LEU A 266 2.57 -12.63 8.64
C LEU A 266 1.79 -11.38 8.20
N VAL A 267 2.14 -10.22 8.73
CA VAL A 267 1.43 -8.95 8.53
C VAL A 267 2.32 -8.00 7.73
N VAL A 268 2.01 -7.79 6.45
CA VAL A 268 2.94 -7.15 5.49
C VAL A 268 2.29 -6.05 4.65
N GLU A 269 2.95 -4.90 4.52
CA GLU A 269 2.59 -3.83 3.55
C GLU A 269 1.15 -3.28 3.72
N ASN A 270 0.49 -3.49 4.88
CA ASN A 270 -0.86 -3.00 5.16
C ASN A 270 -0.87 -1.52 5.58
N GLN A 271 -2.00 -0.84 5.37
CA GLN A 271 -2.26 0.51 5.85
C GLN A 271 -3.26 0.45 7.01
N ILE A 272 -2.83 0.85 8.21
CA ILE A 272 -3.58 0.70 9.47
C ILE A 272 -3.73 2.08 10.13
N VAL A 273 -4.84 2.75 9.84
CA VAL A 273 -5.00 4.18 10.13
C VAL A 273 -6.33 4.54 10.80
N GLN A 274 -6.34 5.55 11.68
CA GLN A 274 -7.56 6.11 12.28
C GLN A 274 -8.45 5.10 13.05
N ASN A 275 -7.96 3.90 13.37
CA ASN A 275 -8.66 2.94 14.22
C ASN A 275 -8.60 3.41 15.69
N GLN A 276 -9.33 2.77 16.62
CA GLN A 276 -9.13 3.02 18.05
C GLN A 276 -7.69 2.69 18.46
N ASP A 277 -7.14 1.57 17.98
CA ASP A 277 -5.72 1.26 17.98
C ASP A 277 -5.33 0.52 16.70
N GLY A 278 -4.07 0.60 16.27
CA GLY A 278 -3.62 -0.02 15.04
C GLY A 278 -3.60 -1.55 15.11
N VAL A 279 -2.67 -2.10 15.88
CA VAL A 279 -2.47 -3.55 16.06
C VAL A 279 -2.43 -3.88 17.55
N TYR A 280 -3.33 -4.74 18.00
CA TYR A 280 -3.41 -5.23 19.38
C TYR A 280 -2.90 -6.67 19.45
N ILE A 281 -1.91 -6.95 20.31
CA ILE A 281 -1.22 -8.24 20.39
C ILE A 281 -1.22 -8.73 21.85
N SER A 282 -1.65 -9.98 22.09
CA SER A 282 -1.87 -10.49 23.45
C SER A 282 -1.52 -11.97 23.65
N GLU A 283 -1.71 -12.44 24.89
CA GLU A 283 -1.46 -13.81 25.35
C GLU A 283 -0.02 -14.26 25.09
N SER A 284 0.22 -15.12 24.10
CA SER A 284 1.54 -15.63 23.72
C SER A 284 1.77 -15.57 22.21
N ALA A 285 1.06 -14.66 21.52
CA ALA A 285 1.16 -14.48 20.08
C ALA A 285 2.53 -13.96 19.64
N LYS A 286 2.95 -14.36 18.43
CA LYS A 286 4.23 -14.00 17.82
C LYS A 286 4.05 -13.67 16.32
N PRO A 287 3.28 -12.62 15.97
CA PRO A 287 3.15 -12.18 14.59
C PRO A 287 4.46 -11.55 14.10
N VAL A 288 4.65 -11.58 12.77
CA VAL A 288 5.76 -10.90 12.09
C VAL A 288 5.22 -9.70 11.34
N LEU A 289 5.64 -8.49 11.71
CA LEU A 289 5.19 -7.24 11.09
C LEU A 289 6.31 -6.68 10.19
N ARG A 290 6.04 -6.51 8.89
CA ARG A 290 6.98 -5.86 7.95
C ARG A 290 6.34 -4.81 7.05
N LYS A 291 6.99 -3.66 6.89
CA LYS A 291 6.62 -2.58 5.95
C LYS A 291 5.18 -2.03 6.07
N ASN A 292 4.51 -2.23 7.19
CA ASN A 292 3.15 -1.70 7.41
C ASN A 292 3.20 -0.18 7.71
N VAL A 293 2.14 0.53 7.36
CA VAL A 293 1.94 1.94 7.67
C VAL A 293 0.88 2.06 8.76
N ILE A 294 1.30 2.20 10.01
CA ILE A 294 0.47 2.16 11.22
C ILE A 294 0.42 3.55 11.86
N GLN A 295 -0.48 4.42 11.38
CA GLN A 295 -0.43 5.85 11.71
C GLN A 295 -1.77 6.51 12.01
N ASN A 296 -1.72 7.59 12.78
CA ASN A 296 -2.89 8.42 13.12
C ASN A 296 -4.03 7.63 13.79
N ASN A 297 -3.75 6.50 14.46
CA ASN A 297 -4.75 5.77 15.24
C ASN A 297 -5.06 6.53 16.55
N LYS A 298 -6.32 6.47 16.98
CA LYS A 298 -6.95 7.35 18.00
C LYS A 298 -6.42 7.14 19.43
N ARG A 299 -5.64 6.08 19.67
CA ARG A 299 -4.88 5.85 20.90
C ARG A 299 -3.47 5.35 20.56
N ASP A 300 -3.25 4.06 20.33
CA ASP A 300 -1.90 3.53 20.08
C ASP A 300 -1.72 2.94 18.67
N GLY A 301 -0.47 2.89 18.20
CA GLY A 301 -0.06 2.22 16.95
C GLY A 301 -0.01 0.71 17.10
N VAL A 302 0.96 0.20 17.87
CA VAL A 302 1.06 -1.23 18.23
C VAL A 302 0.98 -1.38 19.76
N ILE A 303 0.08 -2.23 20.25
CA ILE A 303 -0.04 -2.61 21.67
C ILE A 303 0.40 -4.07 21.83
N VAL A 304 1.20 -4.34 22.86
CA VAL A 304 1.61 -5.70 23.25
C VAL A 304 1.31 -5.91 24.74
N ILE A 305 0.55 -6.94 25.07
CA ILE A 305 0.22 -7.34 26.45
C ILE A 305 0.50 -8.82 26.73
N GLY A 306 0.42 -9.22 27.99
CA GLY A 306 0.63 -10.61 28.40
C GLY A 306 2.08 -11.03 28.25
N SER A 307 2.31 -12.18 27.62
CA SER A 307 3.61 -12.75 27.26
C SER A 307 3.82 -12.79 25.74
N ALA A 308 3.13 -11.93 24.98
CA ALA A 308 3.29 -11.83 23.54
C ALA A 308 4.67 -11.26 23.18
N VAL A 309 5.24 -11.77 22.08
CA VAL A 309 6.57 -11.41 21.57
C VAL A 309 6.48 -11.26 20.04
N PRO A 310 5.96 -10.12 19.53
CA PRO A 310 5.91 -9.87 18.11
C PRO A 310 7.30 -9.52 17.56
N ASP A 311 7.56 -9.98 16.35
CA ASP A 311 8.71 -9.55 15.57
C ASP A 311 8.34 -8.27 14.80
N LEU A 312 8.80 -7.13 15.31
CA LEU A 312 8.71 -5.84 14.62
C LEU A 312 9.92 -5.56 13.72
N GLY A 313 10.96 -6.40 13.73
CA GLY A 313 12.21 -6.24 12.97
C GLY A 313 13.43 -6.71 13.76
N THR A 314 14.28 -7.54 13.15
CA THR A 314 15.57 -8.01 13.70
C THR A 314 16.76 -7.38 12.96
N SER A 315 17.98 -7.61 13.43
CA SER A 315 19.22 -7.19 12.77
C SER A 315 19.37 -7.77 11.36
N GLU A 316 18.93 -9.01 11.17
CA GLU A 316 19.03 -9.78 9.92
C GLU A 316 17.86 -9.46 8.98
N ASN A 317 16.69 -9.17 9.56
CA ASN A 317 15.46 -8.89 8.82
C ASN A 317 14.75 -7.64 9.42
N PRO A 318 15.17 -6.42 9.04
CA PRO A 318 14.62 -5.17 9.56
C PRO A 318 13.13 -4.98 9.26
N GLY A 319 12.44 -4.29 10.17
CA GLY A 319 10.99 -4.11 10.16
C GLY A 319 10.45 -3.35 8.96
N GLY A 320 11.00 -2.18 8.70
CA GLY A 320 10.53 -1.24 7.67
C GLY A 320 9.13 -0.67 7.93
N ASN A 321 8.51 -0.92 9.09
CA ASN A 321 7.19 -0.41 9.41
C ASN A 321 7.27 1.09 9.74
N LEU A 322 6.35 1.88 9.19
CA LEU A 322 6.13 3.27 9.54
C LEU A 322 5.05 3.34 10.62
N ILE A 323 5.45 3.58 11.87
CA ILE A 323 4.54 3.57 13.03
C ILE A 323 4.63 4.94 13.70
N ARG A 324 3.81 5.89 13.24
CA ARG A 324 3.95 7.32 13.57
C ARG A 324 2.61 7.99 13.84
N ASN A 325 2.65 9.11 14.56
CA ASN A 325 1.52 10.03 14.75
C ASN A 325 0.30 9.40 15.45
N ASN A 326 0.44 8.24 16.08
CA ASN A 326 -0.62 7.66 16.90
C ASN A 326 -0.80 8.51 18.17
N THR A 327 -2.02 8.67 18.66
CA THR A 327 -2.35 9.73 19.64
C THR A 327 -1.52 9.68 20.92
N ARG A 328 -1.38 8.49 21.51
CA ARG A 328 -0.67 8.25 22.77
C ARG A 328 0.70 7.60 22.53
N TYR A 329 0.74 6.34 22.12
CA TYR A 329 1.98 5.61 21.85
C TYR A 329 2.06 5.08 20.42
N ASP A 330 3.21 5.18 19.78
CA ASP A 330 3.46 4.50 18.51
C ASP A 330 3.72 3.00 18.79
N VAL A 331 4.50 2.67 19.82
CA VAL A 331 4.62 1.30 20.36
C VAL A 331 4.42 1.28 21.87
N ASN A 332 3.42 0.52 22.31
CA ASN A 332 3.06 0.32 23.71
C ASN A 332 3.36 -1.13 24.13
N ASN A 333 4.54 -1.36 24.71
CA ASN A 333 4.87 -2.63 25.34
C ASN A 333 4.43 -2.64 26.81
N ALA A 334 3.24 -3.20 27.08
CA ALA A 334 2.78 -3.45 28.45
C ALA A 334 3.14 -4.85 28.97
N ASN A 335 3.80 -5.69 28.17
CA ASN A 335 4.48 -6.90 28.65
C ASN A 335 5.69 -6.47 29.51
N LYS A 336 5.74 -6.97 30.75
CA LYS A 336 6.76 -6.61 31.76
C LYS A 336 7.97 -7.55 31.78
N THR A 337 7.93 -8.67 31.07
CA THR A 337 8.95 -9.74 31.11
C THR A 337 9.70 -9.89 29.79
N SER A 338 9.19 -9.38 28.68
CA SER A 338 9.84 -9.45 27.35
C SER A 338 10.11 -8.06 26.78
N GLN A 339 11.33 -7.86 26.29
CA GLN A 339 11.68 -6.68 25.49
C GLN A 339 11.31 -6.94 24.02
N ILE A 340 10.62 -6.00 23.38
CA ILE A 340 10.35 -6.07 21.94
C ILE A 340 11.61 -5.60 21.20
N LEU A 341 12.08 -6.36 20.21
CA LEU A 341 13.07 -5.90 19.25
C LEU A 341 12.35 -5.25 18.06
N ALA A 342 12.76 -4.04 17.68
CA ALA A 342 12.07 -3.22 16.68
C ALA A 342 13.05 -2.59 15.68
N VAL A 343 14.01 -3.37 15.18
CA VAL A 343 15.07 -2.88 14.27
C VAL A 343 14.49 -2.32 12.98
N GLY A 344 14.96 -1.14 12.58
CA GLY A 344 14.70 -0.57 11.26
C GLY A 344 13.25 -0.19 10.98
N ASN A 345 12.52 0.21 12.02
CA ASN A 345 11.21 0.86 11.88
C ASN A 345 11.34 2.38 11.98
N ASP A 346 10.32 3.10 11.51
CA ASP A 346 10.18 4.53 11.72
C ASP A 346 9.15 4.79 12.84
N ILE A 347 9.65 4.98 14.07
CA ILE A 347 8.87 5.11 15.33
C ILE A 347 9.27 6.41 16.05
N ASP A 348 8.34 7.12 16.68
CA ASP A 348 8.73 8.17 17.65
C ASP A 348 9.18 7.54 18.98
N GLN A 349 10.47 7.65 19.27
CA GLN A 349 11.06 7.22 20.55
C GLN A 349 10.36 7.86 21.76
N LYS A 350 9.83 9.07 21.64
CA LYS A 350 9.07 9.77 22.70
C LYS A 350 7.68 9.17 22.93
N LYS A 351 7.21 8.33 21.99
CA LYS A 351 5.93 7.61 22.02
C LYS A 351 6.12 6.10 22.15
N ILE A 352 7.25 5.67 22.70
CA ILE A 352 7.46 4.30 23.16
C ILE A 352 7.05 4.20 24.64
N PHE A 353 6.28 3.16 24.98
CA PHE A 353 6.02 2.76 26.36
C PHE A 353 6.58 1.36 26.62
N GLY A 354 7.18 1.18 27.80
CA GLY A 354 7.77 -0.09 28.24
C GLY A 354 9.06 -0.48 27.50
N SER A 355 9.48 -1.74 27.69
CA SER A 355 10.78 -2.22 27.22
C SER A 355 10.77 -2.52 25.71
N VAL A 356 11.22 -1.57 24.89
CA VAL A 356 11.44 -1.77 23.45
C VAL A 356 12.89 -1.48 23.12
N ASN A 357 13.61 -2.43 22.53
CA ASN A 357 14.89 -2.16 21.88
C ASN A 357 14.64 -1.55 20.50
N PHE A 358 14.43 -0.23 20.48
CA PHE A 358 14.31 0.51 19.24
C PHE A 358 15.69 0.88 18.69
N VAL A 359 16.24 -0.05 17.92
CA VAL A 359 17.30 0.25 16.96
C VAL A 359 16.62 0.88 15.74
N ALA A 360 16.54 2.21 15.69
CA ALA A 360 16.45 2.88 14.39
C ALA A 360 17.60 2.34 13.54
N ALA A 361 17.39 2.03 12.26
CA ALA A 361 18.42 1.38 11.46
C ALA A 361 19.67 2.27 11.25
N THR A 362 20.61 2.18 12.19
CA THR A 362 21.92 1.67 11.81
C THR A 362 21.67 0.46 10.90
N VAL A 363 22.13 0.54 9.66
CA VAL A 363 22.30 -0.67 8.87
C VAL A 363 23.55 -1.34 9.44
N ASP A 364 23.37 -1.98 10.59
CA ASP A 364 24.29 -3.00 11.10
C ASP A 364 24.18 -4.17 10.12
N VAL A 365 24.93 -4.03 9.03
CA VAL A 365 24.94 -4.95 7.91
C VAL A 365 25.25 -6.36 8.44
N PRO A 366 24.61 -7.43 7.91
CA PRO A 366 24.91 -8.80 8.30
C PRO A 366 26.42 -9.09 8.31
N PRO A 367 26.90 -10.04 9.14
CA PRO A 367 28.32 -10.37 9.30
C PRO A 367 29.09 -10.45 7.98
N GLY A 368 29.73 -9.33 7.64
CA GLY A 368 30.12 -9.00 6.26
C GLY A 368 30.61 -7.56 6.05
N GLY A 369 30.71 -6.74 7.11
CA GLY A 369 31.15 -5.33 7.03
C GLY A 369 30.08 -4.42 6.42
N PRO A 370 30.38 -3.16 6.06
CA PRO A 370 29.47 -2.35 5.24
C PRO A 370 29.10 -3.07 3.93
N VAL A 371 28.33 -2.45 3.03
CA VAL A 371 28.42 -2.84 1.59
C VAL A 371 29.72 -2.29 1.00
N ALA A 372 30.83 -2.68 1.64
CA ALA A 372 32.21 -2.35 1.36
C ALA A 372 32.67 -3.24 0.20
N PHE A 373 32.17 -2.89 -0.98
CA PHE A 373 32.68 -3.43 -2.22
C PHE A 373 34.20 -3.29 -2.25
N LYS A 374 34.93 -4.36 -2.60
CA LYS A 374 36.39 -4.47 -2.45
C LYS A 374 37.20 -3.40 -3.19
N ASP A 375 36.56 -2.71 -4.12
CA ASP A 375 37.09 -1.65 -4.99
C ASP A 375 36.48 -0.26 -4.71
N VAL A 376 35.74 -0.10 -3.61
CA VAL A 376 35.23 1.17 -3.10
C VAL A 376 35.87 1.44 -1.72
N PRO A 377 37.11 1.96 -1.67
CA PRO A 377 37.82 2.20 -0.41
C PRO A 377 37.12 3.26 0.46
N ALA A 378 37.45 3.28 1.76
CA ALA A 378 36.78 4.11 2.77
C ALA A 378 36.75 5.63 2.45
N ASN A 379 37.73 6.11 1.69
CA ASN A 379 37.86 7.51 1.24
C ASN A 379 37.37 7.74 -0.21
N TYR A 380 36.72 6.76 -0.85
CA TYR A 380 36.22 6.92 -2.22
C TYR A 380 35.07 7.94 -2.27
N TRP A 381 35.19 8.93 -3.14
CA TRP A 381 34.31 10.12 -3.18
C TRP A 381 32.81 9.80 -3.27
N ALA A 382 32.44 8.70 -3.93
CA ALA A 382 31.05 8.29 -4.09
C ALA A 382 30.59 7.20 -3.10
N LYS A 383 31.44 6.78 -2.15
CA LYS A 383 31.16 5.66 -1.23
C LYS A 383 29.77 5.78 -0.59
N THR A 384 29.45 6.93 0.01
CA THR A 384 28.18 7.16 0.69
C THR A 384 26.97 7.10 -0.27
N TYR A 385 27.09 7.59 -1.50
CA TYR A 385 26.03 7.46 -2.52
C TYR A 385 25.85 6.01 -2.98
N ILE A 386 26.96 5.29 -3.17
CA ILE A 386 26.99 3.89 -3.60
C ILE A 386 26.35 3.00 -2.52
N GLU A 387 26.82 3.10 -1.28
CA GLU A 387 26.29 2.32 -0.15
C GLU A 387 24.82 2.64 0.14
N ALA A 388 24.41 3.92 0.11
CA ALA A 388 23.04 4.31 0.39
C ALA A 388 22.04 3.93 -0.72
N LEU A 389 22.49 3.72 -1.96
CA LEU A 389 21.64 3.12 -3.02
C LEU A 389 21.71 1.58 -3.02
N ALA A 390 22.81 0.99 -2.57
CA ALA A 390 22.96 -0.45 -2.43
C ALA A 390 22.08 -1.01 -1.30
N SER A 391 22.05 -0.35 -0.14
CA SER A 391 21.16 -0.71 0.99
C SER A 391 19.67 -0.59 0.63
N GLN A 392 19.33 0.29 -0.32
CA GLN A 392 17.97 0.41 -0.89
C GLN A 392 17.68 -0.59 -2.03
N ASN A 393 18.61 -1.50 -2.37
CA ASN A 393 18.51 -2.46 -3.49
C ASN A 393 18.29 -1.81 -4.88
N ILE A 394 18.61 -0.51 -5.00
CA ILE A 394 18.51 0.28 -6.24
C ILE A 394 19.66 -0.10 -7.19
N ILE A 395 20.87 -0.19 -6.64
CA ILE A 395 22.07 -0.67 -7.33
C ILE A 395 22.61 -1.93 -6.63
N ALA A 396 23.41 -2.72 -7.35
CA ALA A 396 24.08 -3.90 -6.82
C ALA A 396 25.52 -4.00 -7.36
N GLY A 397 26.38 -4.71 -6.63
CA GLY A 397 27.69 -5.13 -7.09
C GLY A 397 27.64 -6.39 -7.95
N PHE A 398 28.81 -7.01 -8.12
CA PHE A 398 29.01 -8.28 -8.81
C PHE A 398 29.25 -9.42 -7.81
N PRO A 399 29.06 -10.70 -8.21
CA PRO A 399 29.26 -11.86 -7.32
C PRO A 399 30.68 -12.01 -6.74
N ASP A 400 31.67 -11.31 -7.29
CA ASP A 400 33.05 -11.30 -6.80
C ASP A 400 33.33 -10.24 -5.72
N GLY A 401 32.28 -9.56 -5.22
CA GLY A 401 32.38 -8.51 -4.21
C GLY A 401 32.83 -7.14 -4.73
N SER A 402 32.96 -6.95 -6.05
CA SER A 402 33.21 -5.62 -6.64
C SER A 402 31.93 -4.81 -6.84
N PHE A 403 32.02 -3.49 -6.80
CA PHE A 403 31.03 -2.59 -7.39
C PHE A 403 31.45 -2.14 -8.78
N LYS A 404 32.75 -2.11 -9.08
CA LYS A 404 33.36 -1.53 -10.27
C LYS A 404 32.93 -0.06 -10.48
N PRO A 405 33.27 0.83 -9.52
CA PRO A 405 32.77 2.21 -9.51
C PRO A 405 33.14 3.02 -10.74
N ASN A 406 34.28 2.70 -11.37
CA ASN A 406 34.81 3.42 -12.52
C ASN A 406 34.32 2.86 -13.87
N GLU A 407 33.66 1.69 -13.90
CA GLU A 407 33.14 1.11 -15.15
C GLU A 407 31.94 1.93 -15.67
N PRO A 408 31.78 2.07 -16.99
CA PRO A 408 30.68 2.79 -17.60
C PRO A 408 29.33 2.04 -17.47
N VAL A 409 28.24 2.79 -17.40
CA VAL A 409 26.87 2.25 -17.31
C VAL A 409 26.23 2.16 -18.69
N THR A 410 25.57 1.05 -19.01
CA THR A 410 24.78 0.94 -20.26
C THR A 410 23.43 1.63 -20.14
N ARG A 411 22.87 2.11 -21.26
CA ARG A 411 21.55 2.77 -21.30
C ARG A 411 20.43 1.88 -20.73
N ALA A 412 20.51 0.56 -20.88
CA ALA A 412 19.61 -0.39 -20.22
C ALA A 412 19.77 -0.41 -18.68
N GLN A 413 21.01 -0.51 -18.18
CA GLN A 413 21.29 -0.48 -16.74
C GLN A 413 20.86 0.85 -16.11
N PHE A 414 21.13 1.98 -16.77
CA PHE A 414 20.69 3.29 -16.32
C PHE A 414 19.16 3.37 -16.19
N ALA A 415 18.41 2.87 -17.19
CA ALA A 415 16.95 2.80 -17.12
C ALA A 415 16.48 1.97 -15.91
N THR A 416 17.07 0.79 -15.65
CA THR A 416 16.75 -0.03 -14.47
C THR A 416 17.04 0.66 -13.14
N ILE A 417 18.16 1.36 -13.02
CA ILE A 417 18.53 2.11 -11.80
C ILE A 417 17.51 3.23 -11.55
N VAL A 418 17.16 3.99 -12.60
CA VAL A 418 16.18 5.09 -12.54
C VAL A 418 14.79 4.59 -12.16
N THR A 419 14.30 3.49 -12.74
CA THR A 419 12.97 2.95 -12.41
C THR A 419 12.91 2.38 -11.00
N LYS A 420 13.96 1.66 -10.55
CA LYS A 420 14.08 1.18 -9.16
C LYS A 420 14.08 2.32 -8.16
N ALA A 421 14.90 3.36 -8.40
CA ALA A 421 15.00 4.50 -7.50
C ALA A 421 13.70 5.31 -7.46
N LEU A 422 13.29 5.86 -8.60
CA LEU A 422 12.31 6.94 -8.65
C LEU A 422 10.86 6.44 -8.78
N LYS A 423 10.64 5.18 -9.20
CA LYS A 423 9.31 4.59 -9.48
C LYS A 423 8.34 5.56 -10.18
N PRO A 424 8.76 6.23 -11.27
CA PRO A 424 8.06 7.40 -11.78
C PRO A 424 6.77 7.04 -12.54
N PRO A 425 5.74 7.90 -12.51
CA PRO A 425 4.47 7.66 -13.19
C PRO A 425 4.58 7.75 -14.72
N THR A 426 3.68 7.05 -15.41
CA THR A 426 3.49 7.12 -16.86
C THR A 426 3.01 8.51 -17.30
N LYS A 427 3.72 9.11 -18.27
CA LYS A 427 3.42 10.43 -18.87
C LYS A 427 3.18 10.37 -20.39
N ARG A 428 3.64 9.31 -21.07
CA ARG A 428 3.37 9.02 -22.49
C ARG A 428 3.15 7.53 -22.74
N ALA A 429 2.55 7.21 -23.89
CA ALA A 429 2.34 5.82 -24.34
C ALA A 429 3.68 5.06 -24.50
N ALA A 430 3.63 3.73 -24.41
CA ALA A 430 4.77 2.86 -24.73
C ALA A 430 5.06 2.84 -26.24
N ILE A 431 6.30 2.51 -26.61
CA ILE A 431 6.70 2.25 -28.01
C ILE A 431 7.56 1.00 -28.11
N GLN A 432 7.46 0.26 -29.21
CA GLN A 432 8.38 -0.85 -29.48
C GLN A 432 9.66 -0.32 -30.12
N PHE A 433 10.80 -0.56 -29.48
CA PHE A 433 12.13 -0.25 -30.02
C PHE A 433 12.61 -1.41 -30.89
N LYS A 434 13.18 -1.10 -32.06
CA LYS A 434 13.63 -2.10 -33.04
C LYS A 434 14.70 -3.07 -32.52
N ASP A 435 15.41 -2.68 -31.47
CA ASP A 435 16.57 -3.37 -30.88
C ASP A 435 16.36 -3.78 -29.42
N VAL A 436 15.11 -3.77 -28.92
CA VAL A 436 14.77 -4.23 -27.56
C VAL A 436 13.63 -5.26 -27.63
N ALA A 437 14.00 -6.53 -27.75
CA ALA A 437 13.05 -7.65 -27.75
C ALA A 437 12.25 -7.71 -26.43
N SER A 438 11.03 -8.26 -26.48
CA SER A 438 10.12 -8.35 -25.33
C SER A 438 10.65 -9.24 -24.19
N ASN A 439 11.53 -10.19 -24.49
CA ASN A 439 12.24 -11.04 -23.54
C ASN A 439 13.59 -10.47 -23.07
N PHE A 440 13.97 -9.25 -23.48
CA PHE A 440 15.19 -8.63 -23.00
C PHE A 440 15.07 -8.27 -21.51
N TRP A 441 16.08 -8.60 -20.70
CA TRP A 441 16.03 -8.48 -19.24
C TRP A 441 15.64 -7.08 -18.71
N ALA A 442 15.96 -6.01 -19.47
CA ALA A 442 15.62 -4.64 -19.11
C ALA A 442 14.34 -4.12 -19.79
N TYR A 443 13.60 -4.92 -20.58
CA TYR A 443 12.48 -4.46 -21.40
C TYR A 443 11.46 -3.63 -20.60
N ALA A 444 10.97 -4.16 -19.48
CA ALA A 444 10.02 -3.46 -18.61
C ALA A 444 10.59 -2.16 -18.02
N ALA A 445 11.89 -2.13 -17.66
CA ALA A 445 12.56 -0.93 -17.15
C ALA A 445 12.76 0.13 -18.24
N ILE A 446 13.10 -0.28 -19.47
CA ILE A 446 13.23 0.60 -20.63
C ILE A 446 11.87 1.21 -21.00
N GLN A 447 10.80 0.41 -20.99
CA GLN A 447 9.43 0.91 -21.20
C GLN A 447 9.03 1.89 -20.10
N SER A 448 9.16 1.53 -18.82
CA SER A 448 8.80 2.42 -17.70
C SER A 448 9.61 3.73 -17.70
N ALA A 449 10.92 3.68 -17.92
CA ALA A 449 11.77 4.86 -18.02
C ALA A 449 11.45 5.71 -19.27
N TYR A 450 11.02 5.08 -20.38
CA TYR A 450 10.56 5.80 -21.56
C TYR A 450 9.22 6.50 -21.31
N GLN A 451 8.23 5.77 -20.81
CA GLN A 451 6.88 6.24 -20.56
C GLN A 451 6.82 7.38 -19.54
N SER A 452 7.73 7.39 -18.56
CA SER A 452 7.88 8.46 -17.56
C SER A 452 8.73 9.67 -18.00
N GLN A 453 9.19 9.67 -19.26
CA GLN A 453 10.05 10.69 -19.89
C GLN A 453 11.47 10.82 -19.32
N PHE A 454 11.95 9.85 -18.53
CA PHE A 454 13.36 9.81 -18.10
C PHE A 454 14.30 9.48 -19.27
N VAL A 455 14.00 8.47 -20.09
CA VAL A 455 14.84 8.14 -21.27
C VAL A 455 14.07 8.26 -22.57
N SER A 456 14.77 8.50 -23.68
CA SER A 456 14.22 8.46 -25.04
C SER A 456 15.13 7.63 -25.95
N GLY A 457 14.54 7.05 -27.00
CA GLY A 457 15.28 6.41 -28.09
C GLY A 457 15.84 7.40 -29.10
N TYR A 458 16.44 6.87 -30.16
CA TYR A 458 17.02 7.60 -31.27
C TYR A 458 16.02 7.75 -32.44
N PRO A 459 16.21 8.73 -33.35
CA PRO A 459 15.30 8.94 -34.48
C PRO A 459 15.16 7.76 -35.44
N ASP A 460 16.12 6.82 -35.43
CA ASP A 460 16.10 5.57 -36.19
C ASP A 460 15.09 4.53 -35.65
N GLY A 461 14.48 4.76 -34.47
CA GLY A 461 13.56 3.84 -33.79
C GLY A 461 14.22 2.83 -32.85
N THR A 462 15.50 3.02 -32.51
CA THR A 462 16.25 2.18 -31.57
C THR A 462 16.37 2.82 -30.18
N PHE A 463 16.69 2.01 -29.17
CA PHE A 463 17.04 2.45 -27.82
C PHE A 463 18.53 2.37 -27.52
N LYS A 464 19.27 1.50 -28.22
CA LYS A 464 20.69 1.15 -28.05
C LYS A 464 20.99 0.67 -26.62
N PRO A 465 20.35 -0.43 -26.16
CA PRO A 465 20.37 -0.85 -24.75
C PRO A 465 21.75 -1.19 -24.20
N GLN A 466 22.64 -1.73 -25.04
CA GLN A 466 24.02 -2.08 -24.68
C GLN A 466 25.00 -0.90 -24.82
N GLN A 467 24.61 0.19 -25.49
CA GLN A 467 25.47 1.37 -25.59
C GLN A 467 25.67 1.96 -24.18
N GLN A 468 26.91 2.36 -23.89
CA GLN A 468 27.25 3.14 -22.70
C GLN A 468 26.50 4.49 -22.75
N ILE A 469 26.16 5.06 -21.59
CA ILE A 469 25.41 6.31 -21.51
C ILE A 469 26.36 7.51 -21.29
N PRO A 470 26.43 8.48 -22.24
CA PRO A 470 27.19 9.69 -22.05
C PRO A 470 26.71 10.45 -20.81
N ARG A 471 27.64 11.02 -20.06
CA ARG A 471 27.40 11.72 -18.79
C ARG A 471 26.36 12.82 -18.91
N VAL A 472 26.34 13.56 -20.03
CA VAL A 472 25.30 14.54 -20.33
C VAL A 472 23.91 13.92 -20.54
N GLN A 473 23.81 12.73 -21.13
CA GLN A 473 22.51 12.05 -21.32
C GLN A 473 21.93 11.57 -19.99
N ALA A 474 22.75 11.12 -19.05
CA ALA A 474 22.30 10.76 -17.70
C ALA A 474 21.70 11.98 -16.95
N LEU A 475 22.33 13.15 -17.08
CA LEU A 475 21.82 14.40 -16.48
C LEU A 475 20.55 14.92 -17.16
N VAL A 476 20.52 14.95 -18.50
CA VAL A 476 19.34 15.31 -19.30
C VAL A 476 18.15 14.40 -18.95
N ALA A 477 18.41 13.10 -18.78
CA ALA A 477 17.39 12.11 -18.42
C ALA A 477 16.75 12.39 -17.05
N LEU A 478 17.57 12.63 -16.02
CA LEU A 478 17.09 12.91 -14.67
C LEU A 478 16.35 14.26 -14.60
N ALA A 479 16.88 15.30 -15.26
CA ALA A 479 16.23 16.61 -15.32
C ALA A 479 14.86 16.56 -16.00
N ASN A 480 14.76 15.94 -17.18
CA ASN A 480 13.51 15.81 -17.92
C ASN A 480 12.48 14.93 -17.19
N GLY A 481 12.92 13.81 -16.62
CA GLY A 481 12.05 12.88 -15.90
C GLY A 481 11.47 13.46 -14.61
N LEU A 482 12.27 14.23 -13.86
CA LEU A 482 11.81 14.98 -12.69
C LEU A 482 11.05 16.27 -13.05
N GLY A 483 11.10 16.73 -14.30
CA GLY A 483 10.47 17.99 -14.73
C GLY A 483 11.19 19.25 -14.25
N LEU A 484 12.52 19.18 -14.08
CA LEU A 484 13.33 20.30 -13.59
C LEU A 484 13.47 21.39 -14.65
N THR A 485 13.44 22.65 -14.20
CA THR A 485 13.68 23.85 -15.01
C THR A 485 14.66 24.79 -14.32
N ALA A 486 15.33 25.63 -15.10
CA ALA A 486 16.16 26.74 -14.62
C ALA A 486 15.79 28.03 -15.35
N SER A 487 15.62 29.12 -14.59
CA SER A 487 15.32 30.46 -15.12
C SER A 487 16.54 31.11 -15.80
N ASN A 488 17.75 30.68 -15.44
CA ASN A 488 19.02 31.17 -15.99
C ASN A 488 19.81 30.00 -16.59
N GLN A 489 19.89 29.92 -17.91
CA GLN A 489 20.68 28.88 -18.58
C GLN A 489 22.20 29.16 -18.50
N ASN A 490 22.61 30.40 -18.23
CA ASN A 490 24.03 30.77 -18.15
C ASN A 490 24.74 30.15 -16.94
N VAL A 491 24.03 29.50 -16.01
CA VAL A 491 24.64 28.73 -14.90
C VAL A 491 25.60 27.64 -15.41
N VAL A 492 25.42 27.14 -16.64
CA VAL A 492 26.37 26.18 -17.26
C VAL A 492 27.76 26.78 -17.50
N SER A 493 27.92 28.10 -17.53
CA SER A 493 29.23 28.77 -17.62
C SER A 493 30.13 28.58 -16.40
N PHE A 494 29.58 28.01 -15.31
CA PHE A 494 30.38 27.49 -14.20
C PHE A 494 31.36 26.38 -14.65
N TYR A 495 31.04 25.66 -15.74
CA TYR A 495 31.84 24.57 -16.28
C TYR A 495 32.92 25.09 -17.25
N THR A 496 34.18 24.75 -17.02
CA THR A 496 35.30 25.15 -17.91
C THR A 496 35.23 24.45 -19.27
N ASP A 497 34.47 23.37 -19.37
CA ASP A 497 34.18 22.61 -20.58
C ASP A 497 32.74 22.81 -21.10
N ALA A 498 32.06 23.90 -20.70
CA ALA A 498 30.69 24.21 -21.12
C ALA A 498 30.49 24.20 -22.65
N ALA A 499 31.51 24.59 -23.43
CA ALA A 499 31.49 24.56 -24.89
C ALA A 499 31.38 23.14 -25.49
N GLN A 500 31.56 22.09 -24.69
CA GLN A 500 31.34 20.70 -25.09
C GLN A 500 29.91 20.21 -24.84
N ILE A 501 29.05 20.98 -24.15
CA ILE A 501 27.66 20.61 -23.89
C ILE A 501 26.86 20.72 -25.20
N PRO A 502 26.25 19.63 -25.71
CA PRO A 502 25.44 19.71 -26.92
C PRO A 502 24.24 20.67 -26.75
N ASN A 503 23.87 21.41 -27.79
CA ASN A 503 22.81 22.44 -27.71
C ASN A 503 21.49 21.93 -27.11
N TYR A 504 21.08 20.68 -27.40
CA TYR A 504 19.86 20.06 -26.85
C TYR A 504 19.92 19.84 -25.33
N ALA A 505 21.11 19.82 -24.75
CA ALA A 505 21.36 19.52 -23.34
C ALA A 505 21.56 20.76 -22.47
N ILE A 506 21.76 21.96 -23.04
CA ILE A 506 22.05 23.19 -22.30
C ILE A 506 20.97 23.47 -21.23
N ALA A 507 19.69 23.48 -21.61
CA ALA A 507 18.60 23.77 -20.68
C ALA A 507 18.38 22.66 -19.61
N PRO A 508 18.36 21.35 -19.94
CA PRO A 508 18.30 20.30 -18.91
C PRO A 508 19.53 20.24 -17.99
N VAL A 509 20.74 20.52 -18.51
CA VAL A 509 21.95 20.60 -17.67
C VAL A 509 21.87 21.81 -16.75
N ALA A 510 21.46 23.01 -17.24
CA ALA A 510 21.22 24.17 -16.38
C ALA A 510 20.21 23.86 -15.26
N ALA A 511 19.13 23.16 -15.59
CA ALA A 511 18.14 22.69 -14.61
C ALA A 511 18.74 21.71 -13.58
N ALA A 512 19.54 20.74 -14.00
CA ALA A 512 20.25 19.83 -13.10
C ALA A 512 21.27 20.57 -12.20
N THR A 513 21.97 21.57 -12.74
CA THR A 513 22.96 22.39 -12.02
C THR A 513 22.28 23.24 -10.94
N ALA A 514 21.29 24.06 -11.32
CA ALA A 514 20.56 24.93 -10.39
C ALA A 514 19.76 24.15 -9.32
N ARG A 515 19.47 22.88 -9.57
CA ARG A 515 18.82 21.95 -8.63
C ARG A 515 19.80 21.03 -7.89
N GLN A 516 21.10 21.34 -7.90
CA GLN A 516 22.11 20.63 -7.12
C GLN A 516 22.15 19.10 -7.39
N LEU A 517 21.80 18.69 -8.61
CA LEU A 517 21.80 17.29 -9.04
C LEU A 517 23.19 16.82 -9.52
N VAL A 518 24.03 17.76 -9.97
CA VAL A 518 25.35 17.45 -10.54
C VAL A 518 26.40 17.30 -9.44
N ILE A 519 26.97 16.09 -9.32
CA ILE A 519 28.23 15.82 -8.60
C ILE A 519 29.36 15.66 -9.62
N ASN A 520 30.40 16.49 -9.54
CA ASN A 520 31.56 16.52 -10.46
C ASN A 520 32.86 16.18 -9.69
N TYR A 521 33.37 14.97 -9.88
CA TYR A 521 34.63 14.49 -9.29
C TYR A 521 35.74 14.35 -10.37
N PRO A 522 37.01 14.68 -10.08
CA PRO A 522 37.50 15.38 -8.88
C PRO A 522 37.29 16.91 -8.95
N THR A 523 37.08 17.46 -10.14
CA THR A 523 37.02 18.91 -10.38
C THR A 523 35.58 19.36 -10.54
N ALA A 524 35.03 20.05 -9.52
CA ALA A 524 33.62 20.50 -9.54
C ALA A 524 33.24 21.31 -10.81
N LYS A 525 34.18 22.09 -11.36
CA LYS A 525 34.01 22.90 -12.57
C LYS A 525 34.17 22.14 -13.91
N GLN A 526 34.32 20.82 -13.92
CA GLN A 526 34.50 20.05 -15.16
C GLN A 526 33.39 19.00 -15.31
N LEU A 527 32.51 19.18 -16.29
CA LEU A 527 31.33 18.36 -16.47
C LEU A 527 31.61 17.05 -17.21
N ASN A 528 32.60 17.03 -18.10
CA ASN A 528 32.95 15.95 -19.03
C ASN A 528 31.73 15.40 -19.79
N PRO A 529 30.94 16.27 -20.48
CA PRO A 529 29.58 15.93 -20.93
C PRO A 529 29.52 14.74 -21.90
N ASN A 530 30.49 14.64 -22.80
CA ASN A 530 30.51 13.63 -23.87
C ASN A 530 31.31 12.36 -23.50
N ARG A 531 31.88 12.29 -22.30
CA ARG A 531 32.48 11.07 -21.75
C ARG A 531 31.38 10.17 -21.20
N GLU A 532 31.59 8.86 -21.22
CA GLU A 532 30.66 7.90 -20.64
C GLU A 532 30.51 8.08 -19.11
N ALA A 533 29.31 7.83 -18.59
CA ALA A 533 28.98 7.94 -17.17
C ALA A 533 29.40 6.67 -16.41
N THR A 534 30.17 6.83 -15.33
CA THR A 534 30.60 5.68 -14.52
C THR A 534 29.51 5.23 -13.53
N ARG A 535 29.62 4.00 -13.01
CA ARG A 535 28.70 3.46 -12.00
C ARG A 535 28.66 4.30 -10.72
N ALA A 536 29.79 4.86 -10.29
CA ALA A 536 29.85 5.80 -9.17
C ALA A 536 29.11 7.11 -9.44
N GLU A 537 29.21 7.63 -10.66
CA GLU A 537 28.58 8.89 -11.06
C GLU A 537 27.07 8.75 -11.24
N VAL A 538 26.60 7.65 -11.85
CA VAL A 538 25.17 7.33 -11.93
C VAL A 538 24.59 7.15 -10.53
N ALA A 539 25.32 6.51 -9.60
CA ALA A 539 24.90 6.43 -8.19
C ALA A 539 24.77 7.82 -7.55
N ALA A 540 25.77 8.69 -7.70
CA ALA A 540 25.74 10.04 -7.16
C ALA A 540 24.58 10.89 -7.73
N PHE A 541 24.38 10.89 -9.05
CA PHE A 541 23.29 11.62 -9.70
C PHE A 541 21.90 11.10 -9.31
N VAL A 542 21.71 9.77 -9.24
CA VAL A 542 20.43 9.15 -8.86
C VAL A 542 20.12 9.40 -7.38
N TYR A 543 21.14 9.46 -6.51
CA TYR A 543 20.94 9.88 -5.13
C TYR A 543 20.46 11.34 -5.04
N GLN A 544 21.11 12.28 -5.74
CA GLN A 544 20.66 13.68 -5.77
C GLN A 544 19.28 13.86 -6.43
N ALA A 545 18.89 12.96 -7.33
CA ALA A 545 17.52 12.88 -7.86
C ALA A 545 16.50 12.44 -6.80
N LEU A 546 16.85 11.51 -5.90
CA LEU A 546 16.02 11.15 -4.74
C LEU A 546 15.91 12.31 -3.74
N VAL A 547 16.99 13.06 -3.50
CA VAL A 547 16.98 14.27 -2.66
C VAL A 547 16.02 15.31 -3.26
N ASN A 548 16.12 15.58 -4.57
CA ASN A 548 15.21 16.49 -5.29
C ASN A 548 13.74 16.01 -5.27
N ALA A 549 13.50 14.71 -5.21
CA ALA A 549 12.17 14.12 -5.07
C ALA A 549 11.64 14.09 -3.62
N GLY A 550 12.38 14.64 -2.64
CA GLY A 550 12.02 14.59 -1.22
C GLY A 550 12.11 13.20 -0.59
N ARG A 551 12.87 12.28 -1.20
CA ARG A 551 12.94 10.84 -0.87
C ARG A 551 14.30 10.39 -0.33
N ALA A 552 15.25 11.31 -0.17
CA ALA A 552 16.53 11.09 0.52
C ALA A 552 16.98 12.38 1.21
N GLN A 553 17.81 12.27 2.24
CA GLN A 553 18.44 13.42 2.90
C GLN A 553 19.68 13.87 2.11
N PRO A 554 20.02 15.18 2.05
CA PRO A 554 21.23 15.64 1.38
C PRO A 554 22.50 15.05 2.01
N ILE A 555 23.42 14.51 1.19
CA ILE A 555 24.77 14.11 1.61
C ILE A 555 25.74 15.29 1.36
N PRO A 556 26.44 15.81 2.38
CA PRO A 556 27.47 16.82 2.20
C PRO A 556 28.61 16.30 1.31
N SER A 557 29.01 17.10 0.31
CA SER A 557 30.08 16.73 -0.63
C SER A 557 30.74 17.98 -1.20
N SER A 558 32.08 18.01 -1.23
CA SER A 558 32.88 19.05 -1.90
C SER A 558 32.81 18.98 -3.43
N TYR A 559 32.27 17.87 -3.97
CA TYR A 559 32.08 17.64 -5.40
C TYR A 559 30.66 18.04 -5.87
N LEU A 560 29.78 18.46 -4.96
CA LEU A 560 28.46 18.98 -5.27
C LEU A 560 28.58 20.34 -5.99
N VAL A 561 27.96 20.46 -7.15
CA VAL A 561 27.90 21.75 -7.86
C VAL A 561 26.82 22.63 -7.24
N THR A 562 27.24 23.74 -6.66
CA THR A 562 26.40 24.71 -5.93
C THR A 562 26.29 26.06 -6.63
N ALA A 563 26.50 26.10 -7.96
CA ALA A 563 26.40 27.31 -8.75
C ALA A 563 24.98 27.92 -8.68
N GLN A 564 24.92 29.23 -8.39
CA GLN A 564 23.71 30.05 -8.31
C GLN A 564 23.53 30.87 -9.60
#